data_AF-A0AAU9L660-F1
#
_entry.id   AF-A0AAU9L660-F1
#
_cell.length_a   1.000
_cell.length_b   1.000
_cell.length_c   1.000
_cell.angle_alpha   90.00
_cell.angle_beta   90.00
_cell.angle_gamma   90.00
#
_symmetry.space_group_name_H-M   'P 1'
#
loop_
_entity.id
_entity.type
_entity.pdbx_description
1 polymer ?
#
loop_
_entity_poly.entity_id
_entity_poly.type
_entity_poly.pdbx_seq_one_letter_code
_entity_poly.pdbx_strand_id
1 'polypeptide(L)'
;MLENAQIVYWIDSGTLLGVYRARELVPWDYNVDIGITMTGFDLIQSTTTTNKILEIPEGYEVTVLNSSLYDTGETSTAVPMKVIDRKFGFYANVFVFKEFDGLFHDHLRPATASMEETNIDDVEDIVGNGIIVEKLIGPEPSNMWHRCIYCPVVGEEDGINMSGEASNATVVKRFHIPREWVFPLRVCKVELFEVMCPAQITPYLMYIFGNRFLTPQLWE
;
A
#
# COMPACT_ATOMS: atom_id res chain seq x y z
N MET A 1 -16.98 -2.42 -9.47
CA MET A 1 -17.24 -1.15 -8.76
C MET A 1 -16.16 -0.11 -9.06
N LEU A 2 -14.92 -0.28 -8.56
CA LEU A 2 -13.83 0.70 -8.80
C LEU A 2 -13.48 0.87 -10.28
N GLU A 3 -13.43 -0.23 -11.05
CA GLU A 3 -13.21 -0.20 -12.49
C GLU A 3 -14.29 0.59 -13.26
N ASN A 4 -15.57 0.37 -12.95
CA ASN A 4 -16.69 1.13 -13.54
C ASN A 4 -16.56 2.63 -13.23
N ALA A 5 -16.09 2.95 -12.02
CA ALA A 5 -15.83 4.33 -11.61
C ALA A 5 -14.54 4.91 -12.22
N GLN A 6 -13.74 4.11 -12.92
CA GLN A 6 -12.42 4.45 -13.46
C GLN A 6 -11.43 4.88 -12.37
N ILE A 7 -11.53 4.24 -11.20
CA ILE A 7 -10.63 4.47 -10.08
C ILE A 7 -9.45 3.52 -10.23
N VAL A 8 -8.24 4.09 -10.28
CA VAL A 8 -6.99 3.33 -10.29
C VAL A 8 -6.83 2.64 -8.94
N TYR A 9 -6.75 1.31 -8.96
CA TYR A 9 -6.63 0.46 -7.78
C TYR A 9 -5.62 -0.67 -8.01
N TRP A 10 -5.17 -1.30 -6.93
CA TRP A 10 -4.41 -2.55 -6.97
C TRP A 10 -4.62 -3.39 -5.71
N ILE A 11 -4.36 -4.69 -5.81
CA ILE A 11 -4.33 -5.60 -4.66
C ILE A 11 -3.10 -5.30 -3.80
N ASP A 12 -3.26 -5.24 -2.47
CA ASP A 12 -2.20 -4.84 -1.54
C ASP A 12 -1.92 -5.90 -0.45
N SER A 13 -0.81 -5.74 0.28
CA SER A 13 -0.50 -6.38 1.55
C SER A 13 -0.72 -7.90 1.59
N GLY A 14 -1.53 -8.42 2.53
CA GLY A 14 -1.76 -9.85 2.70
C GLY A 14 -2.48 -10.47 1.50
N THR A 15 -3.37 -9.72 0.86
CA THR A 15 -4.03 -10.17 -0.35
C THR A 15 -3.03 -10.33 -1.49
N LEU A 16 -2.17 -9.34 -1.75
CA LEU A 16 -1.12 -9.42 -2.77
C LEU A 16 -0.15 -10.58 -2.52
N LEU A 17 0.15 -10.86 -1.24
CA LEU A 17 0.96 -12.00 -0.84
C LEU A 17 0.31 -13.34 -1.23
N GLY A 18 -1.00 -13.50 -1.01
CA GLY A 18 -1.76 -14.67 -1.45
C GLY A 18 -1.72 -14.85 -2.97
N VAL A 19 -1.97 -13.76 -3.70
CA VAL A 19 -1.90 -13.74 -5.18
C VAL A 19 -0.52 -14.18 -5.66
N TYR A 20 0.55 -13.66 -5.06
CA TYR A 20 1.91 -14.00 -5.45
C TYR A 20 2.26 -15.46 -5.14
N ARG A 21 1.86 -15.98 -3.97
CA ARG A 21 2.20 -17.33 -3.53
C ARG A 21 1.44 -18.43 -4.27
N ALA A 22 0.13 -18.25 -4.43
CA ALA A 22 -0.76 -19.32 -4.86
C ALA A 22 -1.80 -18.89 -5.91
N ARG A 23 -1.85 -17.60 -6.30
CA ARG A 23 -2.94 -17.02 -7.12
C ARG A 23 -4.32 -17.18 -6.47
N GLU A 24 -4.34 -17.17 -5.14
CA GLU A 24 -5.51 -17.37 -4.30
C GLU A 24 -5.47 -16.38 -3.13
N LEU A 25 -6.60 -16.22 -2.44
CA LEU A 25 -6.59 -15.53 -1.15
C LEU A 25 -5.86 -16.40 -0.11
N VAL A 26 -5.27 -15.75 0.90
CA VAL A 26 -4.70 -16.49 2.03
C VAL A 26 -5.86 -17.14 2.81
N PRO A 27 -5.89 -18.48 3.02
CA PRO A 27 -7.10 -19.17 3.49
C PRO A 27 -7.61 -18.77 4.89
N TRP A 28 -6.78 -18.13 5.70
CA TRP A 28 -7.11 -17.68 7.05
C TRP A 28 -7.29 -16.16 7.15
N ASP A 29 -7.15 -15.41 6.05
CA ASP A 29 -7.44 -13.99 6.02
C ASP A 29 -8.96 -13.78 5.90
N TYR A 30 -9.50 -12.87 6.72
CA TYR A 30 -10.93 -12.53 6.77
C TYR A 30 -11.25 -11.20 6.08
N ASN A 31 -10.23 -10.57 5.48
CA ASN A 31 -10.32 -9.30 4.78
C ASN A 31 -9.50 -9.32 3.49
N VAL A 32 -9.77 -8.35 2.64
CA VAL A 32 -8.96 -8.04 1.46
C VAL A 32 -8.38 -6.64 1.63
N ASP A 33 -7.14 -6.42 1.18
CA ASP A 33 -6.49 -5.13 1.19
C ASP A 33 -6.31 -4.61 -0.23
N ILE A 34 -6.74 -3.36 -0.46
CA ILE A 34 -6.72 -2.69 -1.77
C ILE A 34 -6.06 -1.33 -1.61
N GLY A 35 -5.12 -1.00 -2.50
CA GLY A 35 -4.62 0.37 -2.65
C GLY A 35 -5.39 1.12 -3.74
N ILE A 36 -5.68 2.41 -3.51
CA ILE A 36 -6.16 3.35 -4.53
C ILE A 36 -5.32 4.63 -4.51
N THR A 37 -5.31 5.37 -5.61
CA THR A 37 -4.66 6.68 -5.64
C THR A 37 -5.46 7.74 -4.87
N MET A 38 -4.78 8.73 -4.30
CA MET A 38 -5.41 9.92 -3.69
C MET A 38 -6.38 10.60 -4.66
N THR A 39 -6.00 10.74 -5.94
CA THR A 39 -6.91 11.27 -6.97
C THR A 39 -8.19 10.44 -7.12
N GLY A 40 -8.09 9.11 -7.07
CA GLY A 40 -9.26 8.24 -7.09
C GLY A 40 -10.14 8.39 -5.84
N PHE A 41 -9.52 8.58 -4.68
CA PHE A 41 -10.22 8.81 -3.42
C PHE A 41 -10.92 10.18 -3.38
N ASP A 42 -10.27 11.24 -3.88
CA ASP A 42 -10.86 12.58 -4.01
C ASP A 42 -12.12 12.52 -4.87
N LEU A 43 -12.13 11.71 -5.95
CA LEU A 43 -13.33 11.49 -6.76
C LEU A 43 -14.46 10.81 -5.97
N ILE A 44 -14.15 9.88 -5.06
CA ILE A 44 -15.15 9.23 -4.20
C ILE A 44 -15.68 10.20 -3.13
N GLN A 45 -14.82 11.05 -2.57
CA GLN A 45 -15.22 12.03 -1.54
C GLN A 45 -16.01 13.22 -2.10
N SER A 46 -15.55 13.80 -3.21
CA SER A 46 -15.95 15.13 -3.72
C SER A 46 -17.11 15.14 -4.73
N THR A 47 -17.85 14.04 -4.83
CA THR A 47 -18.93 13.82 -5.80
C THR A 47 -20.11 14.81 -5.75
N THR A 48 -20.06 15.83 -4.90
CA THR A 48 -20.88 17.05 -5.04
C THR A 48 -20.58 17.86 -6.30
N THR A 49 -19.42 17.67 -6.98
CA THR A 49 -19.07 18.43 -8.19
C THR A 49 -19.18 17.63 -9.50
N THR A 50 -19.11 16.29 -9.45
CA THR A 50 -18.94 15.44 -10.66
C THR A 50 -20.14 14.55 -11.01
N ASN A 51 -21.22 14.52 -10.20
CA ASN A 51 -22.41 13.65 -10.38
C ASN A 51 -22.11 12.14 -10.54
N LYS A 52 -20.89 11.67 -10.28
CA LYS A 52 -20.47 10.27 -10.50
C LYS A 52 -20.50 9.48 -9.20
N ILE A 53 -21.70 9.10 -8.75
CA ILE A 53 -21.89 8.26 -7.56
C ILE A 53 -21.30 6.87 -7.83
N LEU A 54 -20.58 6.31 -6.85
CA LEU A 54 -20.09 4.94 -6.92
C LEU A 54 -21.28 3.96 -6.96
N GLU A 55 -21.35 3.14 -8.00
CA GLU A 55 -22.36 2.08 -8.11
C GLU A 55 -22.02 0.93 -7.16
N ILE A 56 -22.71 0.88 -6.01
CA ILE A 56 -22.52 -0.16 -5.00
C ILE A 56 -23.41 -1.36 -5.35
N PRO A 57 -22.85 -2.57 -5.55
CA PRO A 57 -23.65 -3.76 -5.81
C PRO A 57 -24.58 -4.11 -4.65
N GLU A 58 -25.73 -4.72 -4.96
CA GLU A 58 -26.66 -5.19 -3.93
C GLU A 58 -25.97 -6.15 -2.95
N GLY A 59 -26.25 -5.97 -1.65
CA GLY A 59 -25.64 -6.76 -0.59
C GLY A 59 -24.32 -6.18 -0.06
N TYR A 60 -23.77 -5.14 -0.68
CA TYR A 60 -22.58 -4.45 -0.20
C TYR A 60 -22.90 -3.10 0.44
N GLU A 61 -22.05 -2.70 1.37
CA GLU A 61 -22.04 -1.40 2.01
C GLU A 61 -20.67 -0.75 1.80
N VAL A 62 -20.64 0.57 1.64
CA VAL A 62 -19.40 1.34 1.52
C VAL A 62 -19.40 2.43 2.58
N THR A 63 -18.31 2.51 3.35
CA THR A 63 -18.05 3.61 4.26
C THR A 63 -16.83 4.38 3.79
N VAL A 64 -16.88 5.71 3.90
CA VAL A 64 -15.84 6.62 3.40
C VAL A 64 -15.61 7.73 4.41
N LEU A 65 -14.35 7.88 4.83
CA LEU A 65 -13.91 8.95 5.71
C LEU A 65 -14.17 10.31 5.05
N ASN A 66 -14.72 11.26 5.81
CA ASN A 66 -14.95 12.65 5.37
C ASN A 66 -15.76 12.78 4.07
N SER A 67 -16.64 11.83 3.76
CA SER A 67 -17.58 11.95 2.64
C SER A 67 -18.90 12.58 3.07
N SER A 68 -19.50 13.40 2.20
CA SER A 68 -20.87 13.87 2.37
C SER A 68 -21.93 12.90 1.83
N LEU A 69 -21.53 11.83 1.13
CA LEU A 69 -22.43 10.88 0.47
C LEU A 69 -22.49 9.51 1.15
N TYR A 70 -21.40 9.10 1.79
CA TYR A 70 -21.27 7.79 2.42
C TYR A 70 -21.06 7.96 3.92
N ASP A 71 -21.57 7.02 4.71
CA ASP A 71 -21.32 6.99 6.15
C ASP A 71 -19.80 6.81 6.41
N THR A 72 -19.30 7.40 7.49
CA THR A 72 -17.91 7.25 7.92
C THR A 72 -17.67 5.89 8.56
N GLY A 73 -18.66 5.31 9.27
CA GLY A 73 -18.51 4.00 9.93
C GLY A 73 -17.22 3.87 10.77
N GLU A 74 -16.49 2.76 10.58
CA GLU A 74 -15.19 2.47 11.23
C GLU A 74 -13.96 2.97 10.44
N THR A 75 -14.15 3.88 9.49
CA THR A 75 -13.01 4.39 8.71
C THR A 75 -12.09 5.27 9.56
N SER A 76 -10.84 5.41 9.12
CA SER A 76 -9.83 6.24 9.76
C SER A 76 -8.88 6.79 8.70
N THR A 77 -7.96 7.68 9.07
CA THR A 77 -6.91 8.12 8.14
C THR A 77 -6.03 6.96 7.66
N ALA A 78 -5.92 5.87 8.44
CA ALA A 78 -5.19 4.66 8.06
C ALA A 78 -5.95 3.79 7.06
N VAL A 79 -7.28 3.71 7.18
CA VAL A 79 -8.17 3.01 6.23
C VAL A 79 -9.34 3.95 5.89
N PRO A 80 -9.16 4.84 4.90
CA PRO A 80 -10.14 5.88 4.61
C PRO A 80 -11.42 5.38 3.94
N MET A 81 -11.44 4.14 3.43
CA MET A 81 -12.64 3.54 2.86
C MET A 81 -12.70 2.05 3.20
N LYS A 82 -13.91 1.55 3.48
CA LYS A 82 -14.18 0.11 3.63
C LYS A 82 -15.33 -0.31 2.73
N VAL A 83 -15.24 -1.52 2.17
CA VAL A 83 -16.33 -2.17 1.43
C VAL A 83 -16.70 -3.42 2.20
N ILE A 84 -17.97 -3.56 2.58
CA ILE A 84 -18.43 -4.62 3.49
C ILE A 84 -19.50 -5.44 2.77
N ASP A 85 -19.32 -6.75 2.73
CA ASP A 85 -20.38 -7.68 2.37
C ASP A 85 -21.33 -7.85 3.58
N ARG A 86 -22.57 -7.38 3.43
CA ARG A 86 -23.57 -7.41 4.49
C ARG A 86 -24.11 -8.81 4.78
N LYS A 87 -23.88 -9.78 3.88
CA LYS A 87 -24.36 -11.15 4.04
C LYS A 87 -23.44 -11.98 4.92
N PHE A 88 -22.13 -11.94 4.67
CA PHE A 88 -21.14 -12.77 5.36
C PHE A 88 -20.21 -11.99 6.31
N GLY A 89 -20.19 -10.66 6.22
CA GLY A 89 -19.32 -9.82 7.05
C GLY A 89 -17.87 -9.73 6.57
N PHE A 90 -17.53 -10.32 5.42
CA PHE A 90 -16.25 -10.08 4.78
C PHE A 90 -16.11 -8.62 4.37
N TYR A 91 -14.90 -8.09 4.40
CA TYR A 91 -14.66 -6.70 4.05
C TYR A 91 -13.35 -6.49 3.33
N ALA A 92 -13.29 -5.40 2.55
CA ALA A 92 -12.07 -4.87 1.98
C ALA A 92 -11.67 -3.59 2.70
N ASN A 93 -10.42 -3.51 3.16
CA ASN A 93 -9.78 -2.26 3.54
C ASN A 93 -9.26 -1.58 2.28
N VAL A 94 -9.59 -0.31 2.11
CA VAL A 94 -9.12 0.51 0.99
C VAL A 94 -8.17 1.57 1.53
N PHE A 95 -6.89 1.39 1.23
CA PHE A 95 -5.79 2.29 1.57
C PHE A 95 -5.64 3.36 0.48
N VAL A 96 -5.44 4.62 0.89
CA VAL A 96 -5.29 5.75 -0.04
C VAL A 96 -3.83 6.12 -0.14
N PHE A 97 -3.27 6.01 -1.33
CA PHE A 97 -1.87 6.24 -1.63
C PHE A 97 -1.67 7.59 -2.32
N LYS A 98 -0.76 8.40 -1.77
CA LYS A 98 -0.39 9.71 -2.30
C LYS A 98 1.01 9.64 -2.91
N GLU A 99 1.18 10.25 -4.08
CA GLU A 99 2.50 10.45 -4.69
C GLU A 99 3.17 11.72 -4.14
N PHE A 100 4.47 11.68 -3.93
CA PHE A 100 5.30 12.80 -3.49
C PHE A 100 6.77 12.54 -3.83
N ASP A 101 7.56 13.61 -3.93
CA ASP A 101 9.02 13.48 -4.07
C ASP A 101 9.65 13.22 -2.69
N GLY A 102 10.58 12.28 -2.61
CA GLY A 102 11.20 11.94 -1.34
C GLY A 102 12.47 11.10 -1.48
N LEU A 103 13.08 10.80 -0.34
CA LEU A 103 14.27 9.95 -0.27
C LEU A 103 13.86 8.52 0.04
N PHE A 104 14.35 7.58 -0.75
CA PHE A 104 14.16 6.16 -0.50
C PHE A 104 15.50 5.49 -0.22
N HIS A 105 15.61 4.89 0.95
CA HIS A 105 16.76 4.09 1.32
C HIS A 105 16.49 2.65 0.90
N ASP A 106 17.06 2.25 -0.23
CA ASP A 106 16.90 0.89 -0.71
C ASP A 106 17.71 -0.08 0.17
N HIS A 107 17.04 -0.67 1.16
CA HIS A 107 17.59 -1.75 1.99
C HIS A 107 17.58 -3.12 1.28
N LEU A 108 17.02 -3.21 0.07
CA LEU A 108 16.89 -4.43 -0.73
C LEU A 108 17.99 -4.55 -1.81
N ARG A 109 18.52 -3.42 -2.31
CA ARG A 109 19.69 -3.42 -3.19
C ARG A 109 20.98 -3.68 -2.38
N PRO A 110 21.76 -4.73 -2.72
CA PRO A 110 23.09 -4.89 -2.15
C PRO A 110 23.97 -3.70 -2.51
N ALA A 111 24.84 -3.25 -1.58
CA ALA A 111 25.89 -2.25 -1.80
C ALA A 111 26.97 -2.64 -2.85
N THR A 112 26.69 -3.66 -3.66
CA THR A 112 27.56 -4.24 -4.69
C THR A 112 26.89 -4.32 -6.06
N ALA A 113 25.72 -3.69 -6.26
CA ALA A 113 25.29 -3.36 -7.61
C ALA A 113 26.38 -2.47 -8.21
N SER A 114 27.13 -3.06 -9.15
CA SER A 114 28.32 -2.50 -9.76
C SER A 114 28.08 -1.05 -10.17
N MET A 115 29.08 -0.22 -9.90
CA MET A 115 29.32 1.01 -10.64
C MET A 115 29.54 0.61 -12.11
N GLU A 116 28.48 0.22 -12.82
CA GLU A 116 28.50 0.26 -14.27
C GLU A 116 28.41 1.75 -14.62
N GLU A 117 29.43 2.20 -15.35
CA GLU A 117 29.66 3.56 -15.79
C GLU A 117 28.40 4.10 -16.50
N THR A 118 27.50 4.73 -15.74
CA THR A 118 26.46 5.57 -16.30
C THR A 118 27.14 6.84 -16.79
N ASN A 119 26.95 7.12 -18.08
CA ASN A 119 27.45 8.32 -18.74
C ASN A 119 27.10 9.56 -17.90
N ILE A 120 28.11 10.37 -17.63
CA ILE A 120 28.10 11.52 -16.71
C ILE A 120 27.12 12.63 -17.15
N ASP A 121 26.55 12.54 -18.35
CA ASP A 121 25.66 13.55 -18.92
C ASP A 121 24.15 13.32 -18.62
N ASP A 122 23.74 12.19 -18.04
CA ASP A 122 22.33 11.88 -17.72
C ASP A 122 21.98 12.02 -16.22
N VAL A 123 22.87 12.63 -15.43
CA VAL A 123 22.79 12.66 -13.96
C VAL A 123 22.47 14.08 -13.47
N GLU A 124 21.26 14.57 -13.75
CA GLU A 124 20.83 15.88 -13.22
C GLU A 124 20.36 15.84 -11.75
N ASP A 125 20.13 14.66 -11.15
CA ASP A 125 19.46 14.54 -9.84
C ASP A 125 20.29 13.92 -8.69
N ILE A 126 21.63 13.99 -8.72
CA ILE A 126 22.45 13.62 -7.54
C ILE A 126 22.71 14.85 -6.67
N VAL A 127 21.94 14.99 -5.60
CA VAL A 127 22.33 15.83 -4.46
C VAL A 127 23.25 14.99 -3.57
N GLY A 128 24.40 15.56 -3.18
CA GLY A 128 25.53 14.86 -2.56
C GLY A 128 25.16 13.88 -1.43
N ASN A 129 26.02 12.85 -1.29
CA ASN A 129 25.88 11.61 -0.48
C ASN A 129 25.08 10.44 -1.08
N GLY A 130 24.84 10.41 -2.40
CA GLY A 130 24.16 9.28 -3.05
C GLY A 130 22.66 9.24 -2.77
N ILE A 131 22.07 10.41 -2.58
CA ILE A 131 20.67 10.61 -2.29
C ILE A 131 19.92 10.66 -3.63
N ILE A 132 19.13 9.63 -3.93
CA ILE A 132 18.23 9.61 -5.09
C ILE A 132 16.92 10.27 -4.66
N VAL A 133 16.54 11.38 -5.29
CA VAL A 133 15.17 11.91 -5.21
C VAL A 133 14.30 10.99 -6.07
N GLU A 134 13.55 10.12 -5.41
CA GLU A 134 12.64 9.22 -6.10
C GLU A 134 11.21 9.78 -5.98
N LYS A 135 10.41 9.58 -7.03
CA LYS A 135 8.96 9.70 -6.89
C LYS A 135 8.49 8.55 -6.04
N LEU A 136 8.00 8.85 -4.84
CA LEU A 136 7.49 7.87 -3.90
C LEU A 136 5.97 7.86 -3.92
N ILE A 137 5.43 6.74 -3.44
CA ILE A 137 4.01 6.56 -3.21
C ILE A 137 3.78 5.81 -1.91
N GLY A 138 2.80 6.25 -1.13
CA GLY A 138 2.47 5.62 0.14
C GLY A 138 1.19 6.18 0.75
N PRO A 139 0.58 5.45 1.69
CA PRO A 139 -0.54 5.95 2.48
C PRO A 139 -0.04 6.74 3.69
N GLU A 140 -0.97 7.38 4.40
CA GLU A 140 -0.67 8.04 5.66
C GLU A 140 -0.02 7.05 6.66
N PRO A 141 1.03 7.46 7.40
CA PRO A 141 1.65 6.62 8.41
C PRO A 141 0.63 6.14 9.44
N SER A 142 0.69 4.85 9.76
CA SER A 142 -0.25 4.24 10.69
C SER A 142 0.29 2.97 11.33
N ASN A 143 -0.45 2.44 12.29
CA ASN A 143 -0.19 1.15 12.91
C ASN A 143 -0.63 -0.05 12.06
N MET A 144 -1.34 0.18 10.95
CA MET A 144 -1.66 -0.91 10.01
C MET A 144 -0.39 -1.54 9.44
N TRP A 145 0.68 -0.76 9.32
CA TRP A 145 1.98 -1.20 8.84
C TRP A 145 2.86 -1.86 9.91
N HIS A 146 2.32 -2.23 11.08
CA HIS A 146 3.09 -2.82 12.19
C HIS A 146 3.95 -4.03 11.76
N ARG A 147 3.48 -4.84 10.81
CA ARG A 147 4.21 -6.03 10.29
C ARG A 147 5.22 -5.71 9.20
N CYS A 148 5.24 -4.48 8.70
CA CYS A 148 6.20 -4.06 7.69
C CYS A 148 7.62 -4.07 8.27
N ILE A 149 8.50 -4.90 7.71
CA ILE A 149 9.86 -5.13 8.21
C ILE A 149 10.76 -3.93 7.92
N TYR A 150 10.65 -3.33 6.74
CA TYR A 150 11.52 -2.24 6.31
C TYR A 150 10.88 -0.85 6.39
N CYS A 151 9.62 -0.75 6.83
CA CYS A 151 8.98 0.55 7.05
C CYS A 151 9.56 1.25 8.29
N PRO A 152 10.11 2.46 8.15
CA PRO A 152 10.64 3.21 9.29
C PRO A 152 9.52 3.56 10.29
N VAL A 153 9.89 3.58 11.57
CA VAL A 153 9.02 4.02 12.66
C VAL A 153 8.99 5.55 12.68
N VAL A 154 7.80 6.11 12.75
CA VAL A 154 7.62 7.57 12.83
C VAL A 154 8.15 8.06 14.19
N GLY A 155 9.08 9.01 14.16
CA GLY A 155 9.69 9.60 15.36
C GLY A 155 11.01 8.97 15.81
N GLU A 156 11.48 7.90 15.16
CA GLU A 156 12.82 7.34 15.39
C GLU A 156 13.90 7.91 14.44
N GLU A 157 13.51 8.77 13.49
CA GLU A 157 14.40 9.37 12.48
C GLU A 157 15.42 10.38 13.08
N ASP A 158 15.32 10.71 14.38
CA ASP A 158 16.23 11.62 15.10
C ASP A 158 17.37 10.93 15.90
N GLY A 159 17.64 9.64 15.67
CA GLY A 159 18.90 9.02 16.09
C GLY A 159 19.08 8.78 17.60
N ILE A 160 18.00 8.73 18.39
CA ILE A 160 18.09 8.27 19.78
C ILE A 160 17.82 6.77 19.81
N ASN A 161 18.90 5.98 19.86
CA ASN A 161 18.86 4.56 20.17
C ASN A 161 18.15 4.34 21.52
N MET A 162 16.88 3.95 21.50
CA MET A 162 16.21 3.40 22.67
C MET A 162 16.47 1.89 22.72
N SER A 163 17.65 1.53 23.18
CA SER A 163 17.89 0.21 23.77
C SER A 163 17.15 0.18 25.12
N GLY A 164 15.98 -0.44 25.18
CA GLY A 164 15.28 -0.60 26.46
C GLY A 164 13.87 -1.12 26.32
N GLU A 165 13.59 -2.21 27.00
CA GLU A 165 12.33 -2.96 27.08
C GLU A 165 11.05 -2.12 27.25
N ALA A 166 10.01 -2.63 26.58
CA ALA A 166 8.58 -2.51 26.86
C ALA A 166 7.94 -1.11 26.83
N SER A 167 7.16 -0.85 25.78
CA SER A 167 5.91 -0.11 25.95
C SER A 167 4.82 -0.68 25.06
N ASN A 168 3.60 -0.82 25.60
CA ASN A 168 2.35 -1.04 24.86
C ASN A 168 2.00 0.16 23.93
N ALA A 169 3.00 0.84 23.38
CA ALA A 169 2.80 1.93 22.45
C ALA A 169 2.46 1.35 21.07
N THR A 170 1.39 1.85 20.48
CA THR A 170 1.01 1.51 19.12
C THR A 170 2.08 2.07 18.18
N VAL A 171 2.95 1.20 17.65
CA VAL A 171 4.04 1.60 16.76
C VAL A 171 3.45 2.06 15.42
N VAL A 172 3.65 3.33 15.09
CA VAL A 172 3.25 3.92 13.81
C VAL A 172 4.41 3.80 12.83
N LYS A 173 4.16 3.18 11.67
CA LYS A 173 5.17 2.99 10.63
C LYS A 173 4.75 3.68 9.33
N ARG A 174 5.75 4.07 8.54
CA ARG A 174 5.59 4.76 7.25
C ARG A 174 5.87 3.79 6.10
N PHE A 175 4.84 3.44 5.34
CA PHE A 175 4.98 2.60 4.15
C PHE A 175 5.06 3.47 2.90
N HIS A 176 6.28 3.93 2.59
CA HIS A 176 6.57 4.70 1.39
C HIS A 176 7.52 3.91 0.50
N ILE A 177 7.17 3.75 -0.77
CA ILE A 177 7.93 2.94 -1.73
C ILE A 177 8.11 3.69 -3.05
N PRO A 178 9.07 3.27 -3.90
CA PRO A 178 9.24 3.85 -5.23
C PRO A 178 7.95 3.70 -6.05
N ARG A 179 7.52 4.77 -6.70
CA ARG A 179 6.30 4.80 -7.53
C ARG A 179 6.34 3.74 -8.63
N GLU A 180 7.51 3.49 -9.19
CA GLU A 180 7.78 2.46 -10.21
C GLU A 180 7.59 1.01 -9.72
N TRP A 181 7.51 0.77 -8.40
CA TRP A 181 7.13 -0.54 -7.89
C TRP A 181 5.63 -0.79 -8.07
N VAL A 182 4.83 0.29 -8.06
CA VAL A 182 3.38 0.23 -8.27
C VAL A 182 3.04 0.35 -9.75
N PHE A 183 3.57 1.37 -10.44
CA PHE A 183 3.19 1.69 -11.81
C PHE A 183 4.26 1.33 -12.85
N PRO A 184 3.87 0.92 -14.07
CA PRO A 184 2.50 0.67 -14.52
C PRO A 184 1.89 -0.59 -13.90
N LEU A 185 0.60 -0.53 -13.58
CA LEU A 185 -0.11 -1.68 -13.03
C LEU A 185 -0.14 -2.85 -14.03
N ARG A 186 -0.19 -4.07 -13.51
CA ARG A 186 -0.22 -5.30 -14.32
C ARG A 186 -1.43 -6.14 -13.94
N VAL A 187 -2.00 -6.85 -14.91
CA VAL A 187 -3.08 -7.79 -14.64
C VAL A 187 -2.51 -9.04 -13.95
N CYS A 188 -3.14 -9.42 -12.84
CA CYS A 188 -2.92 -10.64 -12.10
C CYS A 188 -4.19 -11.49 -12.10
N LYS A 189 -4.01 -12.81 -11.96
CA LYS A 189 -5.12 -13.73 -11.76
C LYS A 189 -5.24 -14.09 -10.28
N VAL A 190 -6.46 -13.97 -9.74
CA VAL A 190 -6.83 -14.41 -8.39
C VAL A 190 -8.02 -15.34 -8.54
N GLU A 191 -7.81 -16.63 -8.35
CA GLU A 191 -8.78 -17.68 -8.62
C GLU A 191 -9.37 -17.58 -10.04
N LEU A 192 -10.61 -17.10 -10.16
CA LEU A 192 -11.35 -16.91 -11.41
C LEU A 192 -11.37 -15.45 -11.89
N PHE A 193 -10.80 -14.52 -11.12
CA PHE A 193 -10.85 -13.09 -11.38
C PHE A 193 -9.53 -12.58 -11.96
N GLU A 194 -9.64 -11.57 -12.81
CA GLU A 194 -8.52 -10.74 -13.24
C GLU A 194 -8.57 -9.42 -12.48
N VAL A 195 -7.44 -9.00 -11.94
CA VAL A 195 -7.33 -7.82 -11.08
C VAL A 195 -6.02 -7.09 -11.33
N MET A 196 -5.90 -5.87 -10.82
CA MET A 196 -4.68 -5.06 -10.96
C MET A 196 -3.70 -5.30 -9.82
N CYS A 197 -2.42 -5.53 -10.15
CA CYS A 197 -1.30 -5.65 -9.23
C CYS A 197 -0.25 -4.56 -9.47
N PRO A 198 0.60 -4.28 -8.47
CA PRO A 198 1.82 -3.50 -8.64
C PRO A 198 2.74 -4.04 -9.76
N ALA A 199 3.48 -3.14 -10.40
CA ALA A 199 4.45 -3.46 -11.46
C ALA A 199 5.55 -4.44 -10.99
N GLN A 200 6.04 -4.25 -9.77
CA GLN A 200 7.16 -4.98 -9.18
C GLN A 200 6.75 -5.62 -7.85
N ILE A 201 6.01 -6.73 -7.93
CA ILE A 201 5.44 -7.40 -6.75
C ILE A 201 6.51 -7.91 -5.78
N THR A 202 7.63 -8.43 -6.28
CA THR A 202 8.69 -9.02 -5.43
C THR A 202 9.33 -7.99 -4.49
N PRO A 203 9.92 -6.86 -4.95
CA PRO A 203 10.48 -5.87 -4.03
C PRO A 203 9.41 -5.24 -3.13
N TYR A 204 8.18 -5.04 -3.62
CA TYR A 204 7.04 -4.59 -2.82
C TYR A 204 6.77 -5.50 -1.61
N LEU A 205 6.62 -6.80 -1.84
CA LEU A 205 6.36 -7.77 -0.77
C LEU A 205 7.58 -8.01 0.11
N MET A 206 8.80 -7.94 -0.44
CA MET A 206 10.03 -8.01 0.37
C MET A 206 10.14 -6.83 1.33
N TYR A 207 9.71 -5.62 0.92
CA TYR A 207 9.73 -4.45 1.78
C TYR A 207 8.79 -4.61 2.98
N ILE A 208 7.60 -5.18 2.76
CA ILE A 208 6.63 -5.43 3.83
C ILE A 208 7.04 -6.65 4.68
N PHE A 209 7.30 -7.79 4.07
CA PHE A 209 7.37 -9.08 4.78
C PHE A 209 8.80 -9.65 4.91
N GLY A 210 9.80 -8.95 4.40
CA GLY A 210 11.21 -9.37 4.40
C GLY A 210 11.55 -10.42 3.37
N ASN A 211 12.84 -10.76 3.28
CA ASN A 211 13.38 -11.68 2.26
C ASN A 211 12.84 -13.11 2.34
N ARG A 212 12.22 -13.49 3.46
CA ARG A 212 11.61 -14.82 3.67
C ARG A 212 10.10 -14.80 3.55
N PHE A 213 9.53 -13.81 2.89
CA PHE A 213 8.07 -13.68 2.72
C PHE A 213 7.41 -14.86 1.98
N LEU A 214 8.17 -15.75 1.33
CA LEU A 214 7.63 -16.99 0.78
C LEU A 214 7.48 -18.12 1.80
N THR A 215 8.22 -18.08 2.90
CA THR A 215 8.13 -19.08 3.97
C THR A 215 7.03 -18.64 4.95
N PRO A 216 5.93 -19.39 5.09
CA PRO A 216 4.94 -19.10 6.12
C PRO A 216 5.64 -19.17 7.48
N GLN A 217 5.54 -18.10 8.27
CA GLN A 217 5.84 -18.22 9.69
C GLN A 217 4.69 -19.03 10.29
N LEU A 218 5.02 -20.15 10.95
CA LEU A 218 4.04 -20.87 11.76
C LEU A 218 3.61 -19.90 12.85
N TRP A 219 2.31 -19.65 12.93
CA TRP A 219 1.73 -18.86 14.00
C TRP A 219 1.74 -19.73 15.26
N GLU A 220 2.53 -19.35 16.26
CA GLU A 220 2.42 -19.87 17.63
C GLU A 220 1.33 -19.13 18.42
#